data_AF-A0A550GPX2-F1
#
_entry.id   AF-A0A550GPX2-F1
#
_cell.length_a   1.000
_cell.length_b   1.000
_cell.length_c   1.000
_cell.angle_alpha   90.00
_cell.angle_beta   90.00
_cell.angle_gamma   90.00
#
_symmetry.space_group_name_H-M   'P 1'
#
loop_
_entity.id
_entity.type
_entity.pdbx_description
1 polymer ?
#
loop_
_entity_poly.entity_id
_entity_poly.type
_entity_poly.pdbx_seq_one_letter_code
_entity_poly.pdbx_strand_id
1 'polypeptide(L)' 'MAADRDRDIEVRGSRGVILDSNFLFVPLRFGVDIFGELEGLLGPSVVFLVPAAVLAELELLREGASP' A
#
# COMPACT_ATOMS: atom_id res chain seq x y z
N MET A 1 32.54 -0.08 -10.84
CA MET A 1 31.34 0.53 -10.22
C MET A 1 30.18 -0.40 -10.49
N ALA A 2 29.82 -1.20 -9.49
CA ALA A 2 28.76 -2.19 -9.60
C ALA A 2 27.44 -1.44 -9.72
N ALA A 3 26.75 -1.65 -10.85
CA ALA A 3 25.38 -1.22 -11.04
C ALA A 3 24.54 -1.95 -10.00
N ASP A 4 24.02 -1.18 -9.05
CA ASP A 4 22.94 -1.57 -8.16
C ASP A 4 21.74 -1.85 -9.05
N ARG A 5 21.58 -3.13 -9.42
CA ARG A 5 20.44 -3.58 -10.21
C ARG A 5 19.29 -3.68 -9.25
N ASP A 6 18.42 -2.69 -9.29
CA ASP A 6 17.05 -2.77 -8.78
C ASP A 6 16.51 -4.16 -9.13
N ARG A 7 16.35 -4.97 -8.08
CA ARG A 7 15.71 -6.28 -8.18
C ARG A 7 14.23 -5.99 -8.33
N ASP A 8 13.82 -5.73 -9.57
CA ASP A 8 12.43 -5.86 -9.97
C ASP A 8 11.99 -7.25 -9.55
N ILE A 9 11.15 -7.31 -8.52
CA ILE A 9 10.49 -8.54 -8.13
C ILE A 9 9.50 -8.84 -9.26
N GLU A 10 9.94 -9.57 -10.28
CA GLU A 10 9.06 -10.11 -11.31
C GLU A 10 8.27 -11.28 -10.68
N VAL A 11 7.23 -10.95 -9.91
CA VAL A 11 6.20 -11.90 -9.53
C VAL A 11 5.38 -12.19 -10.79
N ARG A 12 5.82 -13.16 -11.60
CA ARG A 12 5.11 -13.54 -12.82
C ARG A 12 3.66 -13.89 -12.50
N GLY A 13 2.74 -12.99 -12.86
CA GLY A 13 1.30 -13.13 -12.68
C GLY A 13 0.67 -12.25 -11.60
N SER A 14 1.45 -11.56 -10.77
CA SER A 14 0.91 -10.76 -9.67
C SER A 14 1.35 -9.30 -9.76
N ARG A 15 0.40 -8.36 -9.69
CA ARG A 15 0.68 -6.92 -9.78
C ARG A 15 0.94 -6.38 -8.37
N GLY A 16 2.15 -5.90 -8.10
CA GLY A 16 2.48 -5.25 -6.83
C GLY A 16 1.94 -3.82 -6.79
N VAL A 17 1.27 -3.45 -5.69
CA VAL A 17 0.83 -2.07 -5.42
C VAL A 17 1.43 -1.62 -4.12
N ILE A 18 2.21 -0.54 -4.16
CA ILE A 18 2.76 0.10 -2.97
C ILE A 18 1.72 1.08 -2.45
N LEU A 19 1.32 0.91 -1.19
CA LEU A 19 0.31 1.73 -0.53
C LEU A 19 0.96 2.85 0.28
N ASP A 20 0.42 4.06 0.14
CA ASP A 20 0.79 5.25 0.91
C ASP A 20 -0.21 5.48 2.06
N SER A 21 0.23 6.14 3.13
CA SER A 21 -0.60 6.49 4.29
C SER A 21 -1.86 7.26 3.87
N ASN A 22 -1.73 8.24 2.97
CA ASN A 22 -2.84 9.02 2.44
C ASN A 22 -3.93 8.17 1.78
N PHE A 23 -3.53 7.15 1.03
CA PHE A 23 -4.45 6.24 0.36
C PHE A 23 -5.16 5.35 1.38
N LEU A 24 -4.46 4.91 2.41
CA LEU A 24 -5.04 4.11 3.52
C LEU A 24 -6.08 4.89 4.35
N PHE A 25 -6.13 6.24 4.23
CA PHE A 25 -7.19 7.07 4.82
C PHE A 25 -8.45 7.23 3.96
N VAL A 26 -8.43 6.79 2.69
CA VAL A 26 -9.59 6.88 1.79
C VAL A 26 -10.83 6.14 2.35
N PRO A 27 -10.73 4.92 2.91
CA PRO A 27 -11.89 4.23 3.48
C PRO A 27 -12.62 5.06 4.54
N LEU A 28 -11.87 5.72 5.43
CA LEU A 28 -12.44 6.57 6.48
C LEU A 28 -13.11 7.83 5.93
N ARG A 29 -12.54 8.43 4.88
CA ARG A 29 -13.04 9.70 4.31
C ARG A 29 -14.23 9.52 3.37
N PHE A 30 -14.27 8.42 2.63
CA PHE A 30 -15.20 8.23 1.53
C PHE A 30 -16.09 7.00 1.66
N GLY A 31 -15.86 6.13 2.66
CA GLY A 31 -16.66 4.92 2.87
C GLY A 31 -16.46 3.87 1.76
N VAL A 32 -15.26 3.78 1.21
CA VAL A 32 -14.92 2.92 0.06
C VAL A 32 -14.02 1.77 0.48
N ASP A 33 -14.29 0.57 -0.04
CA ASP A 33 -13.39 -0.57 0.05
C ASP A 33 -12.26 -0.45 -0.98
N ILE A 34 -11.15 0.16 -0.57
CA ILE A 34 -10.00 0.38 -1.45
C ILE A 34 -9.35 -0.91 -1.96
N PHE A 35 -9.47 -2.02 -1.24
CA PHE A 35 -8.86 -3.29 -1.65
C PHE A 35 -9.69 -3.93 -2.75
N GLY A 36 -11.02 -3.98 -2.58
CA GLY A 36 -11.95 -4.45 -3.60
C GLY A 36 -11.91 -3.60 -4.88
N GLU A 37 -11.81 -2.27 -4.76
CA GLU A 37 -11.66 -1.39 -5.92
C GLU A 37 -10.34 -1.63 -6.67
N LEU A 38 -9.23 -1.86 -5.95
CA LEU A 38 -7.94 -2.18 -6.57
C LEU A 38 -7.95 -3.57 -7.22
N GLU A 39 -8.60 -4.56 -6.63
CA GLU A 39 -8.82 -5.88 -7.23
C GLU A 39 -9.70 -5.79 -8.49
N GLY A 40 -10.76 -4.97 -8.46
CA GLY A 40 -11.61 -4.73 -9.63
C GLY A 40 -10.85 -4.05 -10.77
N LEU A 41 -9.95 -3.11 -10.45
CA LEU A 41 -9.15 -2.37 -11.42
C LEU A 41 -7.96 -3.17 -11.97
N LEU A 42 -7.24 -3.88 -11.09
CA LEU A 42 -5.96 -4.52 -11.40
C LEU A 42 -6.08 -6.05 -11.51
N GLY A 43 -7.25 -6.61 -11.24
CA GLY A 43 -7.51 -8.05 -11.23
C GLY A 43 -7.18 -8.72 -9.88
N PRO A 44 -7.59 -9.99 -9.72
CA PRO A 44 -7.56 -10.70 -8.43
C PRO A 44 -6.16 -11.08 -7.93
N SER A 45 -5.12 -10.94 -8.75
CA SER A 45 -3.74 -11.29 -8.39
C SER A 45 -2.93 -10.06 -7.94
N VAL A 46 -3.57 -9.07 -7.35
CA VAL A 46 -2.88 -7.89 -6.81
C VAL A 46 -2.22 -8.23 -5.47
N VAL A 47 -1.00 -7.75 -5.25
CA VAL A 47 -0.27 -7.89 -3.99
C VAL A 47 -0.07 -6.50 -3.40
N PHE A 48 -0.61 -6.29 -2.21
CA PHE A 48 -0.48 -5.02 -1.50
C PHE A 48 0.81 -4.99 -0.68
N LEU A 49 1.61 -3.96 -0.91
CA LEU A 49 2.88 -3.72 -0.23
C LEU A 49 2.73 -2.44 0.58
N VAL A 50 2.86 -2.54 1.90
CA VAL A 50 2.90 -1.36 2.78
C VAL A 50 4.34 -1.17 3.23
N PRO A 51 5.01 -0.07 2.84
CA PRO A 51 6.35 0.22 3.32
C PRO A 51 6.38 0.36 4.85
N ALA A 52 7.47 -0.05 5.48
CA ALA A 52 7.64 0.10 6.93
C ALA A 52 7.53 1.57 7.39
N ALA A 53 7.96 2.53 6.56
CA ALA A 53 7.79 3.96 6.84
C ALA A 53 6.31 4.37 6.93
N VAL A 54 5.46 3.83 6.05
CA VAL A 54 4.01 4.08 6.07
C VAL A 54 3.39 3.49 7.33
N LEU A 55 3.83 2.30 7.78
CA LEU A 55 3.38 1.74 9.07
C LEU A 55 3.77 2.66 10.25
N ALA A 56 5.00 3.16 10.29
CA ALA A 56 5.45 4.06 11.34
C ALA A 56 4.65 5.37 11.39
N GLU A 57 4.31 5.94 10.22
CA GLU A 57 3.45 7.13 10.14
C GLU A 57 2.05 6.87 10.73
N LEU A 58 1.46 5.72 10.43
CA LEU A 58 0.15 5.34 10.96
C LEU A 58 0.19 5.13 12.47
N GLU A 59 1.27 4.58 13.02
CA GLU A 59 1.46 4.43 14.45
C GLU A 59 1.56 5.78 15.17
N LEU A 60 2.30 6.75 14.61
CA LEU A 60 2.38 8.10 15.14
C LEU A 60 1.01 8.80 15.15
N LEU A 61 0.22 8.61 14.09
CA LEU A 61 -1.14 9.17 14.01
C LEU A 61 -2.08 8.55 15.05
N ARG A 62 -1.93 7.26 15.35
CA ARG A 62 -2.66 6.60 16.45
C ARG A 62 -2.31 7.21 17.81
N GLU A 63 -1.04 7.53 18.06
CA GLU A 63 -0.59 8.09 19.34
C GLU A 63 -1.01 9.56 19.53
N GLY A 64 -1.07 10.34 18.44
CA GLY A 64 -1.61 11.71 18.46
C GLY A 64 -3.13 11.79 18.57
N ALA A 65 -3.85 10.72 18.21
CA ALA A 65 -5.29 10.60 18.35
C ALA A 65 -5.67 10.15 19.77
N SER A 66 -5.45 11.01 20.76
CA SER A 66 -6.03 10.81 22.10
C SER A 66 -7.55 11.10 22.04
N PRO A 67 -8.41 10.34 22.77
CA PRO A 67 -9.88 10.47 22.69
C PRO A 67 -10.42 11.83 23.12
#